data_AF-E0PNH1-F1
#
_entry.id   AF-E0PNH1-F1
#
_cell.length_a   1.000
_cell.length_b   1.000
_cell.length_c   1.000
_cell.angle_alpha   90.00
_cell.angle_beta   90.00
_cell.angle_gamma   90.00
#
_symmetry.space_group_name_H-M   'P 1'
#
loop_
_entity.id
_entity.type
_entity.pdbx_description
1 polymer ?
#
loop_
_entity_poly.entity_id
_entity_poly.type
_entity_poly.pdbx_seq_one_letter_code
_entity_poly.pdbx_strand_id
1 'polypeptide(L)'
;MFMKSGNVLLKGCLYFWGGLFLLGLLVQVALPLAICGLIGFGAYLVYKRWRYPLLKDRSLEDQIELLKARIRQADKDIQQLEETLSEKGLAAYKSLANQVLIELQEIHQEANRLKSYIDEAVYSRIDKKVRSVRATIDVQLERLERESLVDIENKEPEELAPELSQTLANIAADHQAILDKIESSDVGAKEELTAIHSLKMEKFQTILEGYLKIKANPKNYNRAEERLEQAKAAIEQFDLELDQVLRELNETDMRDFDISLRILGKDRKE
;
A
#
# COMPACT_ATOMS: atom_id res chain seq x y z
N MET A 1 -87.73 -4.77 62.82
CA MET A 1 -87.46 -3.63 61.93
C MET A 1 -86.61 -4.14 60.76
N PHE A 2 -87.20 -4.13 59.56
CA PHE A 2 -86.60 -4.09 58.20
C PHE A 2 -85.42 -5.04 57.87
N MET A 3 -85.66 -6.12 57.12
CA MET A 3 -85.77 -6.22 55.64
C MET A 3 -84.42 -6.46 54.92
N LYS A 4 -84.46 -7.44 54.01
CA LYS A 4 -83.70 -7.52 52.74
C LYS A 4 -82.34 -8.27 52.74
N SER A 5 -82.32 -9.55 53.18
CA SER A 5 -81.22 -10.49 52.89
C SER A 5 -81.60 -11.55 51.83
N GLY A 6 -82.29 -11.14 50.76
CA GLY A 6 -82.67 -12.01 49.63
C GLY A 6 -81.80 -11.86 48.37
N ASN A 7 -80.96 -10.82 48.32
CA ASN A 7 -80.23 -10.43 47.09
C ASN A 7 -78.75 -10.83 47.07
N VAL A 8 -78.24 -11.43 48.14
CA VAL A 8 -76.82 -11.80 48.26
C VAL A 8 -76.55 -13.20 47.67
N LEU A 9 -77.46 -14.15 47.91
CA LEU A 9 -77.36 -15.52 47.37
C LEU A 9 -77.60 -15.58 45.85
N LEU A 10 -78.56 -14.81 45.33
CA LEU A 10 -78.89 -14.81 43.90
C LEU A 10 -77.78 -14.14 43.05
N LYS A 11 -77.17 -13.06 43.57
CA LYS A 11 -76.01 -12.43 42.96
C LYS A 11 -74.79 -13.35 43.00
N GLY A 12 -74.54 -14.03 44.12
CA GLY A 12 -73.47 -15.03 44.23
C GLY A 12 -73.59 -16.15 43.19
N CYS A 13 -74.80 -16.64 42.93
CA CYS A 13 -75.05 -17.69 41.93
C CYS A 13 -74.85 -17.19 40.48
N LEU A 14 -75.28 -15.97 40.16
CA LEU A 14 -75.04 -15.34 38.85
C LEU A 14 -73.54 -15.07 38.58
N TYR A 15 -72.79 -14.62 39.59
CA TYR A 15 -71.33 -14.47 39.47
C TYR A 15 -70.61 -15.81 39.37
N PHE A 16 -71.11 -16.84 40.06
CA PHE A 16 -70.57 -18.20 39.99
C PHE A 16 -70.76 -18.83 38.60
N TRP A 17 -71.98 -18.74 38.05
CA TRP A 17 -72.29 -19.23 36.69
C TRP A 17 -71.63 -18.38 35.59
N GLY A 18 -71.58 -17.07 35.75
CA GLY A 18 -70.86 -16.16 34.84
C GLY A 18 -69.36 -16.41 34.84
N GLY A 19 -68.77 -16.70 36.01
CA GLY A 19 -67.36 -17.09 36.14
C GLY A 19 -67.05 -18.43 35.47
N LEU A 20 -67.93 -19.42 35.61
CA LEU A 20 -67.81 -20.71 34.93
C LEU A 20 -67.89 -20.58 33.39
N PHE A 21 -68.76 -19.71 32.88
CA PHE A 21 -68.87 -19.44 31.45
C PHE A 21 -67.64 -18.71 30.89
N LEU A 22 -67.13 -17.70 31.61
CA LEU A 22 -65.89 -17.00 31.25
C LEU A 22 -64.69 -17.93 31.26
N LEU A 23 -64.61 -18.85 32.23
CA LEU A 23 -63.54 -19.85 32.32
C LEU A 23 -63.62 -20.86 31.17
N GLY A 24 -64.83 -21.27 30.75
CA GLY A 24 -65.04 -22.11 29.58
C GLY A 24 -64.60 -21.45 28.26
N LEU A 25 -64.88 -20.16 28.08
CA LEU A 25 -64.43 -19.37 26.93
C LEU A 25 -62.90 -19.21 26.90
N LEU A 26 -62.28 -19.03 28.08
CA LEU A 26 -60.84 -18.93 28.24
C LEU A 26 -60.14 -20.26 27.87
N VAL A 27 -60.72 -21.39 28.25
CA VAL A 27 -60.24 -22.73 27.85
C VAL A 27 -60.41 -22.94 26.34
N GLN A 28 -61.53 -22.51 25.74
CA GLN A 28 -61.75 -22.63 24.29
C GLN A 28 -60.76 -21.82 23.44
N VAL A 29 -60.22 -20.71 23.95
CA VAL A 29 -59.19 -19.91 23.26
C VAL A 29 -57.77 -20.38 23.60
N ALA A 30 -57.52 -20.79 24.84
CA ALA A 30 -56.21 -21.25 25.29
C ALA A 30 -55.80 -22.60 24.66
N LEU A 31 -56.74 -23.52 24.48
CA LEU A 31 -56.47 -24.84 23.89
C LEU A 31 -55.96 -24.78 22.44
N PRO A 32 -56.62 -24.05 21.49
CA PRO A 32 -56.11 -23.93 20.12
C PRO A 32 -54.79 -23.16 20.05
N LEU A 33 -54.56 -22.15 20.90
CA LEU A 33 -53.27 -21.46 20.97
C LEU A 33 -52.15 -22.39 21.46
N ALA A 34 -52.44 -23.25 22.45
CA ALA A 34 -51.49 -24.26 22.91
C ALA A 34 -51.18 -25.30 21.82
N ILE A 35 -52.19 -25.74 21.06
CA ILE A 35 -52.00 -26.66 19.92
C ILE A 35 -51.17 -26.01 18.81
N CYS A 36 -51.44 -24.75 18.45
CA CYS A 36 -50.63 -24.01 17.48
C CYS A 36 -49.18 -23.83 17.96
N GLY A 37 -48.97 -23.56 19.25
CA GLY A 37 -47.64 -23.50 19.85
C GLY A 37 -46.89 -24.84 19.77
N LEU A 38 -47.57 -25.95 20.04
CA LEU A 38 -46.99 -27.30 19.96
C LEU A 38 -46.66 -27.71 18.52
N ILE A 39 -47.53 -27.36 17.54
CA ILE A 39 -47.27 -27.62 16.13
C ILE A 39 -46.10 -26.77 15.62
N GLY A 40 -46.04 -25.48 15.99
CA GLY A 40 -44.94 -24.60 15.63
C GLY A 40 -43.60 -25.05 16.23
N PHE A 41 -43.61 -25.48 17.49
CA PHE A 41 -42.42 -26.01 18.17
C PHE A 41 -41.97 -27.35 17.58
N GLY A 42 -42.92 -28.24 17.26
CA GLY A 42 -42.63 -29.51 16.58
C GLY A 42 -42.04 -29.30 15.19
N ALA A 43 -42.62 -28.39 14.40
CA ALA A 43 -42.09 -28.01 13.08
C ALA A 43 -40.69 -27.39 13.19
N TYR A 44 -40.44 -26.56 14.20
CA TYR A 44 -39.11 -26.00 14.47
C TYR A 44 -38.08 -27.09 14.83
N LEU A 45 -38.44 -28.05 15.69
CA LEU A 45 -37.55 -29.16 16.03
C LEU A 45 -37.25 -30.07 14.83
N VAL A 46 -38.24 -30.35 13.98
CA VAL A 46 -38.04 -31.11 12.74
C VAL A 46 -37.18 -30.32 11.76
N TYR A 47 -37.43 -29.02 11.58
CA TYR A 47 -36.60 -28.13 10.76
C TYR A 47 -35.15 -28.11 11.25
N LYS A 48 -34.93 -27.96 12.56
CA LYS A 48 -33.60 -27.98 13.19
C LYS A 48 -32.91 -29.34 13.04
N ARG A 49 -33.65 -30.45 13.16
CA ARG A 49 -33.06 -31.80 13.14
C ARG A 49 -32.78 -32.33 11.74
N TRP A 50 -33.58 -31.94 10.74
CA TRP A 50 -33.48 -32.50 9.38
C TRP A 50 -32.99 -31.49 8.34
N ARG A 51 -33.49 -30.25 8.36
CA ARG A 51 -33.21 -29.25 7.31
C ARG A 51 -31.89 -28.50 7.56
N TYR A 52 -31.60 -28.16 8.81
CA TYR A 52 -30.40 -27.41 9.19
C TYR A 52 -29.07 -28.12 8.86
N PRO A 53 -28.85 -29.40 9.22
CA PRO A 53 -27.61 -30.10 8.84
C PRO A 53 -27.47 -30.22 7.33
N LEU A 54 -28.56 -30.52 6.61
CA LEU A 54 -28.54 -30.71 5.15
C LEU A 54 -28.22 -29.43 4.36
N LEU A 55 -28.70 -28.27 4.83
CA LEU A 55 -28.32 -26.96 4.27
C LEU A 55 -26.88 -26.59 4.59
N LYS A 56 -26.40 -26.94 5.80
CA LYS A 56 -25.01 -26.72 6.20
C LYS A 56 -24.07 -27.58 5.37
N ASP A 57 -24.39 -28.86 5.16
CA ASP A 57 -23.59 -29.78 4.35
C ASP A 57 -23.52 -29.30 2.90
N ARG A 58 -24.65 -28.88 2.31
CA ARG A 58 -24.67 -28.28 0.97
C ARG A 58 -23.82 -27.00 0.89
N SER A 59 -23.93 -26.13 1.89
CA SER A 59 -23.10 -24.92 1.97
C SER A 59 -21.61 -25.21 2.16
N LEU A 60 -21.24 -26.31 2.84
CA LEU A 60 -19.86 -26.73 3.01
C LEU A 60 -19.30 -27.32 1.71
N GLU A 61 -20.12 -28.10 0.99
CA GLU A 61 -19.74 -28.66 -0.31
C GLU A 61 -19.54 -27.56 -1.35
N ASP A 62 -20.42 -26.56 -1.39
CA ASP A 62 -20.27 -25.36 -2.23
C ASP A 62 -18.96 -24.60 -1.88
N GLN A 63 -18.61 -24.49 -0.58
CA GLN A 63 -17.35 -23.86 -0.14
C GLN A 63 -16.11 -24.66 -0.55
N ILE A 64 -16.17 -25.99 -0.49
CA ILE A 64 -15.08 -26.86 -0.93
C ILE A 64 -14.92 -26.79 -2.46
N GLU A 65 -16.03 -26.71 -3.21
CA GLU A 65 -16.00 -26.54 -4.65
C GLU A 65 -15.41 -25.19 -5.06
N LEU A 66 -15.80 -24.12 -4.36
CA LEU A 66 -15.22 -22.78 -4.55
C LEU A 66 -13.71 -22.78 -4.27
N LEU A 67 -13.27 -23.39 -3.17
CA LEU A 67 -11.85 -23.50 -2.83
C LEU A 67 -11.08 -24.25 -3.93
N LYS A 68 -11.63 -25.34 -4.48
CA LYS A 68 -11.03 -26.06 -5.61
C LYS A 68 -10.95 -25.19 -6.86
N ALA A 69 -11.98 -24.39 -7.14
CA ALA A 69 -12.00 -23.47 -8.28
C ALA A 69 -10.93 -22.38 -8.14
N ARG A 70 -10.81 -21.76 -6.96
CA ARG A 70 -9.76 -20.77 -6.66
C ARG A 70 -8.36 -21.37 -6.78
N ILE A 71 -8.13 -22.57 -6.25
CA ILE A 71 -6.84 -23.26 -6.39
C ILE A 71 -6.50 -23.48 -7.87
N ARG A 72 -7.46 -23.94 -8.68
CA ARG A 72 -7.24 -24.12 -10.13
C ARG A 72 -6.95 -22.82 -10.86
N GLN A 73 -7.60 -21.73 -10.47
CA GLN A 73 -7.35 -20.42 -11.06
C GLN A 73 -5.97 -19.91 -10.65
N ALA A 74 -5.63 -19.96 -9.37
CA ALA A 74 -4.32 -19.57 -8.87
C ALA A 74 -3.20 -20.39 -9.53
N ASP A 75 -3.38 -21.69 -9.75
CA ASP A 75 -2.39 -22.53 -10.46
C ASP A 75 -2.17 -22.05 -11.91
N LYS A 76 -3.23 -21.62 -12.62
CA LYS A 76 -3.09 -21.04 -13.97
C LYS A 76 -2.36 -19.71 -13.92
N ASP A 77 -2.71 -18.84 -12.98
CA ASP A 77 -2.09 -17.52 -12.83
C ASP A 77 -0.60 -17.69 -12.46
N ILE A 78 -0.25 -18.70 -11.66
CA ILE A 78 1.13 -19.08 -11.34
C ILE A 78 1.88 -19.53 -12.60
N GLN A 79 1.28 -20.36 -13.46
CA GLN A 79 1.90 -20.77 -14.72
C GLN A 79 2.15 -19.57 -15.64
N GLN A 80 1.21 -18.63 -15.68
CA GLN A 80 1.34 -17.42 -16.47
C GLN A 80 2.43 -16.47 -15.95
N LEU A 81 2.82 -16.53 -14.68
CA LEU A 81 3.88 -15.67 -14.14
C LEU A 81 5.20 -15.82 -14.89
N GLU A 82 5.59 -17.06 -15.23
CA GLU A 82 6.84 -17.33 -15.95
C GLU A 82 6.81 -16.76 -17.37
N GLU A 83 5.68 -16.89 -18.06
CA GLU A 83 5.47 -16.35 -19.42
C GLU A 83 5.40 -14.81 -19.42
N THR A 84 4.74 -14.23 -18.41
CA THR A 84 4.49 -12.77 -18.34
C THR A 84 5.77 -11.97 -18.19
N LEU A 85 6.78 -12.52 -17.49
CA LEU A 85 8.09 -11.88 -17.36
C LEU A 85 8.79 -11.76 -18.73
N SER A 86 8.66 -12.76 -19.60
CA SER A 86 9.31 -12.78 -20.91
C SER A 86 8.58 -11.94 -21.97
N GLU A 87 7.26 -11.86 -21.92
CA GLU A 87 6.47 -11.22 -22.99
C GLU A 87 6.06 -9.76 -22.69
N LYS A 88 5.71 -9.46 -21.44
CA LYS A 88 5.03 -8.19 -21.07
C LYS A 88 5.84 -7.31 -20.11
N GLY A 89 7.01 -7.80 -19.67
CA GLY A 89 7.96 -7.05 -18.87
C GLY A 89 7.63 -6.95 -17.38
N LEU A 90 8.53 -6.29 -16.65
CA LEU A 90 8.59 -6.25 -15.17
C LEU A 90 7.31 -5.74 -14.50
N ALA A 91 6.67 -4.70 -15.06
CA ALA A 91 5.48 -4.11 -14.47
C ALA A 91 4.27 -5.06 -14.51
N ALA A 92 4.09 -5.79 -15.62
CA ALA A 92 3.04 -6.77 -15.77
C ALA A 92 3.26 -7.98 -14.85
N TYR A 93 4.51 -8.43 -14.73
CA TYR A 93 4.90 -9.49 -13.78
C TYR A 93 4.58 -9.10 -12.33
N LYS A 94 5.00 -7.90 -11.88
CA LYS A 94 4.73 -7.42 -10.51
C LYS A 94 3.23 -7.37 -10.20
N SER A 95 2.42 -6.91 -11.16
CA SER A 95 0.96 -6.85 -10.98
C SER A 95 0.34 -8.23 -10.82
N LEU A 96 0.68 -9.17 -11.70
CA LEU A 96 0.15 -10.54 -11.65
C LEU A 96 0.63 -11.27 -10.39
N ALA A 97 1.90 -11.08 -10.01
CA ALA A 97 2.48 -11.70 -8.81
C ALA A 97 1.74 -11.26 -7.54
N ASN A 98 1.45 -9.96 -7.39
CA ASN A 98 0.69 -9.45 -6.26
C ASN A 98 -0.74 -10.01 -6.22
N GLN A 99 -1.41 -10.13 -7.36
CA GLN A 99 -2.73 -10.75 -7.45
C GLN A 99 -2.70 -12.21 -6.99
N VAL A 100 -1.72 -12.99 -7.47
CA VAL A 100 -1.52 -14.39 -7.06
C VAL A 100 -1.24 -14.50 -5.56
N LEU A 101 -0.43 -13.60 -5.00
CA LEU A 101 -0.11 -13.61 -3.57
C LEU A 101 -1.36 -13.40 -2.69
N ILE A 102 -2.26 -12.51 -3.11
CA ILE A 102 -3.55 -12.27 -2.45
C ILE A 102 -4.43 -13.52 -2.52
N GLU A 103 -4.59 -14.12 -3.71
CA GLU A 103 -5.40 -15.33 -3.89
C GLU A 103 -4.84 -16.52 -3.07
N LEU A 104 -3.51 -16.69 -3.04
CA LEU A 104 -2.86 -17.69 -2.20
C LEU A 104 -3.12 -17.46 -0.71
N GLN A 105 -3.24 -16.21 -0.26
CA GLN A 105 -3.61 -15.89 1.11
C GLN A 105 -5.07 -16.27 1.40
N GLU A 106 -5.99 -15.96 0.50
CA GLU A 106 -7.40 -16.34 0.63
C GLU A 106 -7.57 -17.86 0.64
N ILE A 107 -6.90 -18.58 -0.27
CA ILE A 107 -6.88 -20.05 -0.31
C ILE A 107 -6.39 -20.63 1.02
N HIS A 108 -5.30 -20.10 1.59
CA HIS A 108 -4.80 -20.56 2.89
C HIS A 108 -5.81 -20.30 4.02
N GLN A 109 -6.46 -19.13 4.03
CA GLN A 109 -7.47 -18.81 5.04
C GLN A 109 -8.72 -19.70 4.91
N GLU A 110 -9.23 -19.92 3.71
CA GLU A 110 -10.37 -20.78 3.42
C GLU A 110 -10.05 -22.26 3.75
N ALA A 111 -8.88 -22.76 3.35
CA ALA A 111 -8.42 -24.11 3.70
C ALA A 111 -8.31 -24.30 5.22
N ASN A 112 -7.85 -23.28 5.96
CA ASN A 112 -7.76 -23.34 7.42
C ASN A 112 -9.15 -23.35 8.09
N ARG A 113 -10.12 -22.60 7.55
CA ARG A 113 -11.52 -22.65 8.01
C ARG A 113 -12.16 -24.01 7.77
N LEU A 114 -11.84 -24.64 6.64
CA LEU A 114 -12.35 -25.94 6.25
C LEU A 114 -11.55 -27.13 6.81
N LYS A 115 -10.52 -26.88 7.63
CA LYS A 115 -9.59 -27.91 8.12
C LYS A 115 -10.27 -29.13 8.74
N SER A 116 -11.38 -28.95 9.47
CA SER A 116 -12.12 -30.06 10.09
C SER A 116 -12.97 -30.88 9.11
N TYR A 117 -13.12 -30.42 7.86
CA TYR A 117 -13.98 -31.02 6.83
C TYR A 117 -13.20 -31.53 5.62
N ILE A 118 -11.92 -31.20 5.51
CA ILE A 118 -11.00 -31.73 4.50
C ILE A 118 -10.02 -32.69 5.14
N ASP A 119 -9.53 -33.66 4.37
CA ASP A 119 -8.53 -34.61 4.85
C ASP A 119 -7.22 -33.88 5.25
N GLU A 120 -6.60 -34.28 6.35
CA GLU A 120 -5.40 -33.63 6.87
C GLU A 120 -4.25 -33.66 5.86
N ALA A 121 -4.13 -34.72 5.05
CA ALA A 121 -3.12 -34.80 4.00
C ALA A 121 -3.40 -33.79 2.87
N VAL A 122 -4.66 -33.55 2.54
CA VAL A 122 -5.08 -32.54 1.55
C VAL A 122 -4.79 -31.14 2.08
N TYR A 123 -5.17 -30.84 3.33
CA TYR A 123 -4.85 -29.57 3.97
C TYR A 123 -3.34 -29.30 4.00
N SER A 124 -2.55 -30.27 4.48
CA SER A 124 -1.09 -30.15 4.57
C SER A 124 -0.45 -29.89 3.21
N ARG A 125 -0.95 -30.53 2.14
CA ARG A 125 -0.49 -30.30 0.77
C ARG A 125 -0.78 -28.89 0.29
N ILE A 126 -1.99 -28.37 0.56
CA ILE A 126 -2.38 -27.00 0.21
C ILE A 126 -1.49 -26.00 0.96
N ASP A 127 -1.36 -26.14 2.28
CA ASP A 127 -0.54 -25.25 3.12
C ASP A 127 0.91 -25.23 2.65
N LYS A 128 1.53 -26.40 2.44
CA LYS A 128 2.90 -26.50 1.95
C LYS A 128 3.07 -25.85 0.58
N LYS A 129 2.14 -26.08 -0.35
CA LYS A 129 2.20 -25.51 -1.70
C LYS A 129 2.06 -23.99 -1.66
N VAL A 130 1.09 -23.46 -0.91
CA VAL A 130 0.90 -22.01 -0.74
C VAL A 130 2.16 -21.35 -0.18
N ARG A 131 2.75 -21.91 0.89
CA ARG A 131 3.98 -21.36 1.49
C ARG A 131 5.15 -21.38 0.51
N SER A 132 5.35 -22.50 -0.17
CA SER A 132 6.44 -22.67 -1.13
C SER A 132 6.32 -21.70 -2.31
N VAL A 133 5.12 -21.55 -2.87
CA VAL A 133 4.90 -20.67 -4.01
C VAL A 133 5.04 -19.21 -3.61
N ARG A 134 4.44 -18.80 -2.48
CA ARG A 134 4.61 -17.44 -1.92
C ARG A 134 6.09 -17.09 -1.76
N ALA A 135 6.85 -17.95 -1.08
CA ALA A 135 8.28 -17.72 -0.89
C ALA A 135 9.05 -17.61 -2.21
N THR A 136 8.67 -18.39 -3.22
CA THR A 136 9.30 -18.32 -4.56
C THR A 136 9.00 -17.00 -5.26
N ILE A 137 7.74 -16.57 -5.23
CA ILE A 137 7.31 -15.29 -5.83
C ILE A 137 7.98 -14.12 -5.13
N ASP A 138 8.00 -14.10 -3.80
CA ASP A 138 8.61 -13.03 -3.00
C ASP A 138 10.11 -12.88 -3.31
N VAL A 139 10.85 -14.00 -3.36
CA VAL A 139 12.28 -14.00 -3.72
C VAL A 139 12.51 -13.47 -5.13
N GLN A 140 11.66 -13.84 -6.10
CA GLN A 140 11.80 -13.36 -7.48
C GLN A 140 11.46 -11.87 -7.60
N LEU A 141 10.45 -11.38 -6.88
CA LEU A 141 10.13 -9.95 -6.84
C LEU A 141 11.28 -9.13 -6.25
N GLU A 142 11.87 -9.61 -5.16
CA GLU A 142 13.00 -8.94 -4.52
C GLU A 142 14.24 -8.93 -5.44
N ARG A 143 14.52 -10.04 -6.11
CA ARG A 143 15.61 -10.12 -7.09
C ARG A 143 15.41 -9.13 -8.24
N LEU A 144 14.22 -9.10 -8.84
CA LEU A 144 13.89 -8.20 -9.94
C LEU A 144 13.91 -6.72 -9.51
N GLU A 145 13.54 -6.43 -8.27
CA GLU A 145 13.66 -5.08 -7.71
C GLU A 145 15.13 -4.67 -7.57
N ARG A 146 16.00 -5.56 -7.05
CA ARG A 146 17.45 -5.31 -7.00
C ARG A 146 18.05 -5.14 -8.39
N GLU A 147 17.69 -5.98 -9.36
CA GLU A 147 18.15 -5.86 -10.75
C GLU A 147 17.70 -4.53 -11.38
N SER A 148 16.48 -4.07 -11.10
CA SER A 148 16.02 -2.76 -11.56
C SER A 148 16.78 -1.60 -10.91
N LEU A 149 17.19 -1.72 -9.65
CA LEU A 149 18.00 -0.70 -8.96
C LEU A 149 19.41 -0.62 -9.54
N VAL A 150 19.99 -1.76 -9.94
CA VAL A 150 21.29 -1.82 -10.62
C VAL A 150 21.20 -1.23 -12.04
N ASP A 151 20.11 -1.45 -12.77
CA ASP A 151 19.89 -0.82 -14.08
C ASP A 151 19.73 0.71 -13.98
N ILE A 152 19.16 1.20 -12.87
CA ILE A 152 19.06 2.64 -12.57
C ILE A 152 20.43 3.25 -12.23
N GLU A 153 21.28 2.51 -11.50
CA GLU A 153 22.64 2.94 -11.13
C GLU A 153 23.58 3.08 -12.36
N ASN A 154 23.30 2.36 -13.45
CA ASN A 154 24.09 2.38 -14.68
C ASN A 154 23.52 3.28 -15.79
N LYS A 155 22.34 3.88 -15.60
CA LYS A 155 21.75 4.82 -16.57
C LYS A 155 22.29 6.22 -16.36
N GLU A 156 22.69 6.85 -17.47
CA GLU A 156 23.09 8.25 -17.47
C GLU A 156 21.96 9.14 -16.91
N PRO A 157 22.26 10.12 -16.04
CA PRO A 157 21.25 11.00 -15.45
C PRO A 157 20.33 11.67 -16.48
N GLU A 158 20.84 11.93 -17.69
CA GLU A 158 20.11 12.55 -18.80
C GLU A 158 19.00 11.66 -19.38
N GLU A 159 19.12 10.32 -19.29
CA GLU A 159 18.07 9.40 -19.75
C GLU A 159 16.89 9.34 -18.77
N LEU A 160 17.18 9.45 -17.47
CA LEU A 160 16.18 9.33 -16.40
C LEU A 160 15.50 10.66 -16.08
N ALA A 161 16.20 11.78 -16.29
CA ALA A 161 15.74 13.13 -15.98
C ALA A 161 16.09 14.11 -17.12
N PRO A 162 15.50 13.96 -18.32
CA PRO A 162 15.78 14.85 -19.45
C PRO A 162 15.45 16.31 -19.14
N GLU A 163 14.50 16.57 -18.23
CA GLU A 163 14.17 17.91 -17.74
C GLU A 163 15.32 18.58 -16.98
N LEU A 164 16.29 17.81 -16.46
CA LEU A 164 17.47 18.32 -15.75
C LEU A 164 18.72 18.37 -16.64
N SER A 165 18.70 17.82 -17.85
CA SER A 165 19.92 17.67 -18.69
C SER A 165 20.68 19.00 -18.86
N GLN A 166 19.98 20.09 -19.18
CA GLN A 166 20.64 21.40 -19.31
C GLN A 166 21.27 21.88 -17.99
N THR A 167 20.55 21.75 -16.87
CA THR A 167 21.03 22.15 -15.55
C THR A 167 22.23 21.30 -15.12
N LEU A 168 22.22 20.00 -15.38
CA LEU A 168 23.34 19.10 -15.08
C LEU A 168 24.57 19.41 -15.94
N ALA A 169 24.37 19.76 -17.21
CA ALA A 169 25.44 20.18 -18.10
C ALA A 169 26.09 21.50 -17.63
N ASN A 170 25.28 22.47 -17.20
CA ASN A 170 25.77 23.73 -16.61
C ASN A 170 26.59 23.45 -15.34
N ILE A 171 26.02 22.70 -14.39
CA ILE A 171 26.70 22.32 -13.14
C ILE A 171 28.03 21.64 -13.41
N ALA A 172 28.11 20.73 -14.39
CA ALA A 172 29.35 20.04 -14.74
C ALA A 172 30.40 21.00 -15.31
N ALA A 173 29.99 21.93 -16.18
CA ALA A 173 30.87 22.94 -16.75
C ALA A 173 31.39 23.91 -15.68
N ASP A 174 30.50 24.42 -14.81
CA ASP A 174 30.86 25.35 -13.74
C ASP A 174 31.70 24.68 -12.66
N HIS A 175 31.41 23.42 -12.32
CA HIS A 175 32.23 22.63 -11.42
C HIS A 175 33.68 22.55 -11.89
N GLN A 176 33.90 22.27 -13.18
CA GLN A 176 35.24 22.20 -13.76
C GLN A 176 35.90 23.59 -13.78
N ALA A 177 35.18 24.63 -14.19
CA ALA A 177 35.70 25.99 -14.21
C ALA A 177 36.11 26.49 -12.81
N ILE A 178 35.33 26.15 -11.77
CA ILE A 178 35.65 26.46 -10.38
C ILE A 178 36.91 25.70 -9.93
N LEU A 179 37.05 24.41 -10.27
CA LEU A 179 38.27 23.65 -9.94
C LEU A 179 39.51 24.28 -10.58
N ASP A 180 39.43 24.67 -11.85
CA ASP A 180 40.53 25.33 -12.56
C ASP A 180 40.92 26.67 -11.88
N LYS A 181 39.91 27.44 -11.44
CA LYS A 181 40.12 28.71 -10.71
C LYS A 181 40.73 28.51 -9.34
N ILE A 182 40.25 27.53 -8.57
CA ILE A 182 40.81 27.16 -7.27
C ILE A 182 42.26 26.69 -7.45
N GLU A 183 42.55 25.94 -8.51
CA GLU A 183 43.91 25.50 -8.81
C GLU A 183 44.88 26.66 -9.05
N SER A 184 44.41 27.71 -9.73
CA SER A 184 45.17 28.93 -10.01
C SER A 184 45.28 29.92 -8.83
N SER A 185 44.54 29.66 -7.74
CA SER A 185 44.53 30.53 -6.54
C SER A 185 45.75 30.33 -5.65
N ASP A 186 46.00 31.28 -4.75
CA ASP A 186 47.09 31.19 -3.75
C ASP A 186 47.02 29.89 -2.94
N VAL A 187 48.18 29.27 -2.71
CA VAL A 187 48.34 27.93 -2.08
C VAL A 187 47.57 27.79 -0.75
N GLY A 188 47.51 28.86 0.06
CA GLY A 188 46.81 28.85 1.36
C GLY A 188 45.28 28.91 1.27
N ALA A 189 44.71 29.52 0.23
CA ALA A 189 43.26 29.59 0.02
C ALA A 189 42.74 28.36 -0.77
N LYS A 190 43.62 27.70 -1.53
CA LYS A 190 43.29 26.57 -2.39
C LYS A 190 42.70 25.37 -1.63
N GLU A 191 43.28 25.00 -0.50
CA GLU A 191 42.85 23.85 0.30
C GLU A 191 41.45 24.06 0.90
N GLU A 192 41.20 25.26 1.45
CA GLU A 192 39.90 25.63 2.02
C GLU A 192 38.81 25.68 0.95
N LEU A 193 39.07 26.35 -0.18
CA LEU A 193 38.12 26.46 -1.27
C LEU A 193 37.79 25.09 -1.88
N THR A 194 38.79 24.22 -2.03
CA THR A 194 38.59 22.85 -2.52
C THR A 194 37.70 22.07 -1.55
N ALA A 195 38.00 22.10 -0.24
CA ALA A 195 37.22 21.39 0.76
C ALA A 195 35.75 21.85 0.80
N ILE A 196 35.51 23.16 0.74
CA ILE A 196 34.16 23.73 0.71
C ILE A 196 33.42 23.30 -0.57
N HIS A 197 34.06 23.39 -1.73
CA HIS A 197 33.46 23.02 -3.02
C HIS A 197 33.14 21.53 -3.10
N SER A 198 34.08 20.66 -2.68
CA SER A 198 33.87 19.21 -2.63
C SER A 198 32.69 18.83 -1.73
N LEU A 199 32.57 19.44 -0.55
CA LEU A 199 31.44 19.20 0.36
C LEU A 199 30.09 19.60 -0.27
N LYS A 200 30.06 20.72 -1.00
CA LYS A 200 28.84 21.14 -1.72
C LYS A 200 28.50 20.16 -2.85
N MET A 201 29.50 19.71 -3.60
CA MET A 201 29.30 18.75 -4.69
C MET A 201 28.80 17.39 -4.19
N GLU A 202 29.31 16.90 -3.05
CA GLU A 202 28.83 15.67 -2.40
C GLU A 202 27.33 15.77 -2.03
N LYS A 203 26.92 16.91 -1.48
CA LYS A 203 25.51 17.16 -1.15
C LYS A 203 24.63 17.18 -2.40
N PHE A 204 25.11 17.82 -3.47
CA PHE A 204 24.43 17.81 -4.76
C PHE A 204 24.27 16.39 -5.31
N GLN A 205 25.33 15.57 -5.32
CA GLN A 205 25.28 14.17 -5.76
C GLN A 205 24.25 13.36 -4.95
N THR A 206 24.22 13.54 -3.63
CA THR A 206 23.23 12.88 -2.77
C THR A 206 21.78 13.24 -3.15
N ILE A 207 21.53 14.52 -3.46
CA ILE A 207 20.21 15.00 -3.89
C ILE A 207 19.85 14.45 -5.27
N LEU A 208 20.79 14.49 -6.22
CA LEU A 208 20.59 13.97 -7.57
C LEU A 208 20.30 12.46 -7.56
N GLU A 209 21.08 11.68 -6.82
CA GLU A 209 20.82 10.24 -6.67
C GLU A 209 19.44 9.98 -6.06
N GLY A 210 19.07 10.74 -5.02
CA GLY A 210 17.75 10.65 -4.40
C GLY A 210 16.63 10.96 -5.39
N TYR A 211 16.81 12.00 -6.20
CA TYR A 211 15.89 12.36 -7.27
C TYR A 211 15.72 11.22 -8.28
N LEU A 212 16.83 10.69 -8.82
CA LEU A 212 16.81 9.61 -9.81
C LEU A 212 16.16 8.33 -9.26
N LYS A 213 16.49 7.96 -8.01
CA LYS A 213 15.89 6.79 -7.32
C LYS A 213 14.37 6.95 -7.16
N ILE A 214 13.89 8.13 -6.80
CA ILE A 214 12.44 8.41 -6.67
C ILE A 214 11.77 8.45 -8.05
N LYS A 215 12.39 9.10 -9.03
CA LYS A 215 11.85 9.26 -10.40
C LYS A 215 11.67 7.91 -11.09
N ALA A 216 12.61 6.99 -10.89
CA ALA A 216 12.53 5.66 -11.48
C ALA A 216 11.41 4.79 -10.89
N ASN A 217 11.13 4.89 -9.59
CA ASN A 217 10.11 4.08 -8.90
C ASN A 217 9.24 4.91 -7.93
N PRO A 218 8.43 5.87 -8.41
CA PRO A 218 7.76 6.85 -7.55
C PRO A 218 6.77 6.20 -6.56
N LYS A 219 6.17 5.07 -6.93
CA LYS A 219 5.22 4.34 -6.07
C LYS A 219 5.86 3.74 -4.81
N ASN A 220 7.19 3.54 -4.81
CA ASN A 220 7.92 2.96 -3.69
C ASN A 220 8.23 3.99 -2.58
N TYR A 221 7.94 5.27 -2.82
CA TYR A 221 8.30 6.35 -1.91
C TYR A 221 7.07 7.16 -1.48
N ASN A 222 6.99 7.43 -0.17
CA ASN A 222 6.00 8.35 0.37
C ASN A 222 6.29 9.78 -0.11
N ARG A 223 5.24 10.51 -0.51
CA ARG A 223 5.32 11.91 -0.97
C ARG A 223 6.33 12.08 -2.13
N ALA A 224 6.37 11.10 -3.04
CA ALA A 224 7.32 11.09 -4.15
C ALA A 224 7.29 12.40 -4.96
N GLU A 225 6.10 12.87 -5.35
CA GLU A 225 5.95 14.10 -6.13
C GLU A 225 6.51 15.33 -5.41
N GLU A 226 6.13 15.54 -4.14
CA GLU A 226 6.63 16.66 -3.32
C GLU A 226 8.16 16.61 -3.19
N ARG A 227 8.72 15.42 -2.99
CA ARG A 227 10.17 15.23 -2.87
C ARG A 227 10.91 15.42 -4.19
N LEU A 228 10.31 15.05 -5.31
CA LEU A 228 10.86 15.30 -6.64
C LEU A 228 10.91 16.79 -6.93
N GLU A 229 9.83 17.52 -6.64
CA GLU A 229 9.80 18.98 -6.78
C GLU A 229 10.81 19.67 -5.86
N GLN A 230 10.92 19.24 -4.59
CA GLN A 230 11.92 19.77 -3.66
C GLN A 230 13.35 19.51 -4.14
N ALA A 231 13.64 18.29 -4.59
CA ALA A 231 14.97 17.94 -5.07
C ALA A 231 15.31 18.66 -6.38
N LYS A 232 14.35 18.80 -7.30
CA LYS A 232 14.49 19.59 -8.52
C LYS A 232 14.81 21.05 -8.19
N ALA A 233 14.03 21.69 -7.32
CA ALA A 233 14.28 23.06 -6.89
C ALA A 233 15.66 23.22 -6.23
N ALA A 234 16.10 22.23 -5.44
CA ALA A 234 17.43 22.25 -4.83
C ALA A 234 18.56 22.11 -5.87
N ILE A 235 18.38 21.30 -6.91
CA ILE A 235 19.33 21.15 -8.02
C ILE A 235 19.42 22.45 -8.83
N GLU A 236 18.29 23.06 -9.17
CA GLU A 236 18.24 24.34 -9.88
C GLU A 236 18.85 25.47 -9.04
N GLN A 237 18.60 25.49 -7.73
CA GLN A 237 19.22 26.46 -6.83
C GLN A 237 20.74 26.25 -6.73
N PHE A 238 21.20 25.00 -6.76
CA PHE A 238 22.63 24.69 -6.73
C PHE A 238 23.36 25.19 -7.99
N ASP A 239 22.74 25.07 -9.17
CA ASP A 239 23.25 25.65 -10.42
C ASP A 239 23.50 27.17 -10.26
N LEU A 240 22.50 27.90 -9.75
CA LEU A 240 22.61 29.34 -9.48
C LEU A 240 23.69 29.68 -8.44
N GLU A 241 23.91 28.81 -7.45
CA GLU A 241 24.98 28.98 -6.47
C GLU A 241 26.36 28.81 -7.10
N LEU A 242 26.53 27.84 -8.02
CA LEU A 242 27.79 27.65 -8.74
C LEU A 242 28.10 28.83 -9.65
N ASP A 243 27.09 29.33 -10.38
CA ASP A 243 27.16 30.57 -11.16
C ASP A 243 27.70 31.74 -10.33
N GLN A 244 27.17 31.91 -9.12
CA GLN A 244 27.59 32.97 -8.21
C GLN A 244 29.03 32.76 -7.73
N VAL A 245 29.38 31.54 -7.31
CA VAL A 245 30.74 31.21 -6.86
C VAL A 245 31.76 31.47 -7.97
N LEU A 246 31.48 31.04 -9.19
CA LEU A 246 32.37 31.28 -10.32
C LEU A 246 32.51 32.77 -10.63
N ARG A 247 31.43 33.55 -10.51
CA ARG A 247 31.48 35.02 -10.62
C ARG A 247 32.36 35.65 -9.55
N GLU A 248 32.21 35.25 -8.29
CA GLU A 248 33.02 35.75 -7.17
C GLU A 248 34.51 35.44 -7.33
N LEU A 249 34.84 34.23 -7.81
CA LEU A 249 36.23 33.86 -8.13
C LEU A 249 36.79 34.74 -9.26
N ASN A 250 36.01 34.95 -10.34
CA ASN A 250 36.43 35.83 -11.43
C ASN A 250 36.63 37.28 -10.98
N GLU A 251 35.73 37.85 -10.18
CA GLU A 251 35.87 39.22 -9.65
C GLU A 251 37.11 39.37 -8.76
N THR A 252 37.46 38.31 -8.01
CA THR A 252 38.66 38.27 -7.18
C THR A 252 39.93 38.38 -8.01
N ASP A 253 39.96 37.71 -9.17
CA ASP A 253 41.08 37.78 -10.13
C ASP A 253 41.16 39.15 -10.84
N MET A 254 40.01 39.81 -11.06
CA MET A 254 39.93 41.10 -11.76
C MET A 254 40.43 42.30 -10.94
N ARG A 255 40.73 42.13 -9.65
CA ARG A 255 41.19 43.22 -8.77
C ARG A 255 42.44 43.92 -9.28
N ASP A 256 43.40 43.17 -9.81
CA ASP A 256 44.66 43.74 -10.34
C ASP A 256 44.45 44.53 -11.63
N PHE A 257 43.50 44.09 -12.46
CA PHE A 257 43.08 44.82 -13.65
C PHE A 257 42.42 46.16 -13.28
N ASP A 258 41.52 46.17 -12.30
CA ASP A 258 40.86 47.39 -11.84
C ASP A 258 41.84 48.41 -11.23
N ILE A 259 42.84 47.92 -10.48
CA ILE A 259 43.93 48.76 -9.98
C ILE A 259 44.71 49.37 -11.15
N SER A 260 45.05 48.56 -12.15
CA SER A 260 45.76 49.00 -13.35
C SER A 260 44.98 50.05 -14.13
N LEU A 261 43.67 49.86 -14.34
CA LEU A 261 42.80 50.85 -14.97
C LEU A 261 42.77 52.18 -14.21
N ARG A 262 42.75 52.14 -12.87
CA ARG A 262 42.73 53.34 -12.04
C ARG A 262 44.03 54.13 -12.11
N ILE A 263 45.17 53.46 -12.19
CA ILE A 263 46.49 54.11 -12.34
C ILE A 263 46.58 54.78 -13.72
N LEU A 264 46.33 54.01 -14.79
CA LEU A 264 46.32 54.53 -16.17
C LEU A 264 45.30 55.64 -16.42
N GLY A 265 44.18 55.62 -15.70
CA GLY A 265 43.16 56.66 -15.74
C GLY A 265 43.54 57.94 -14.99
N LYS A 266 44.40 57.85 -13.97
CA LYS A 266 44.96 59.02 -13.27
C LYS A 266 46.07 59.69 -14.06
N ASP A 267 46.95 58.91 -14.69
CA ASP A 267 48.07 59.42 -15.49
C ASP A 267 47.62 60.17 -16.75
N ARG A 268 46.36 60.00 -17.16
CA ARG A 268 45.77 60.67 -18.34
C ARG A 268 45.14 62.03 -18.04
N LYS A 269 45.13 62.48 -16.78
CA LYS A 269 44.49 63.74 -16.33
C LYS A 269 45.49 64.81 -15.87
N GLU A 270 46.79 64.59 -16.05
CA GLU A 270 47.85 65.61 -15.93
C GLU A 270 48.30 66.10 -17.31
#